data_AF-A0A1J9QLX2-F1
#
_entry.id   AF-A0A1J9QLX2-F1
#
_cell.length_a   1.000
_cell.length_b   1.000
_cell.length_c   1.000
_cell.angle_alpha   90.00
_cell.angle_beta   90.00
_cell.angle_gamma   90.00
#
_symmetry.space_group_name_H-M   'P 1'
#
loop_
_entity.id
_entity.type
_entity.pdbx_description
1 polymer ?
#
loop_
_entity_poly.entity_id
_entity_poly.type
_entity_poly.pdbx_seq_one_letter_code
_entity_poly.pdbx_strand_id
1 'polypeptide(L)'
;MDNYCCRREYFCHTARNQDFSFAVTGLYERTSWGGTLNEMIFGDSVAWIVFLFARPIPPPLSTVSEPSEDSHENINCSSRLGPRILTLPAELHYAIFNFLDIQDVMHLGLTCQYFWTISRSVITKYFTKFLGVWAGASVTCTGEDNRWPYREFGKDELGLFNFTNGKLRTILAKRSNSMNLLKPELHLSFPDVLLRHALELVRKCHCPVDLLKVTDPVPASFYPTDRQWVLRNLTTRQFVTARAIALKPEYIRGPFIDVLGFGEVIIAQTFYATHDVHYPEYCFDLQKGTRCKGVWAGHALDIVPLDSAPIDGLWRDASDKVVRRIARICEAKFGEEWREKLISRKSRASLMKGT
;
A
#
# COMPACT_ATOMS: atom_id res chain seq x y z
N MET A 1 -41.69 -18.18 22.81
CA MET A 1 -41.47 -16.72 22.86
C MET A 1 -40.01 -16.50 23.20
N ASP A 2 -39.33 -15.81 22.29
CA ASP A 2 -38.10 -15.04 22.40
C ASP A 2 -36.79 -15.72 22.84
N ASN A 3 -36.06 -16.24 21.85
CA ASN A 3 -34.60 -16.35 21.90
C ASN A 3 -33.94 -15.95 20.56
N TYR A 4 -34.56 -15.01 19.82
CA TYR A 4 -33.81 -14.20 18.86
C TYR A 4 -33.04 -13.15 19.67
N CYS A 5 -31.90 -13.54 20.22
CA CYS A 5 -30.93 -12.57 20.70
C CYS A 5 -30.51 -11.74 19.47
N CYS A 6 -31.13 -10.55 19.30
CA CYS A 6 -30.78 -9.62 18.24
C CYS A 6 -29.27 -9.45 18.26
N ARG A 7 -28.58 -9.99 17.23
CA ARG A 7 -27.16 -9.72 17.03
C ARG A 7 -26.99 -8.21 17.07
N ARG A 8 -26.17 -7.71 17.98
CA ARG A 8 -25.85 -6.28 18.04
C ARG A 8 -25.31 -5.88 16.68
N GLU A 9 -25.92 -4.89 16.03
CA GLU A 9 -25.46 -4.39 14.74
C GLU A 9 -24.68 -3.09 14.96
N TYR A 10 -23.52 -2.96 14.31
CA TYR A 10 -22.74 -1.72 14.36
C TYR A 10 -23.00 -0.81 13.17
N PHE A 11 -23.23 -1.39 11.99
CA PHE A 11 -23.53 -0.66 10.76
C PHE A 11 -25.04 -0.61 10.55
N CYS A 12 -25.55 0.49 10.00
CA CYS A 12 -26.97 0.57 9.61
C CYS A 12 -27.27 -0.44 8.48
N HIS A 13 -28.54 -0.63 8.15
CA HIS A 13 -28.95 -1.56 7.08
C HIS A 13 -28.31 -1.22 5.73
N THR A 14 -28.36 0.05 5.30
CA THR A 14 -27.75 0.51 4.05
C THR A 14 -26.25 0.25 4.03
N ALA A 15 -25.53 0.64 5.09
CA ALA A 15 -24.09 0.45 5.18
C ALA A 15 -23.65 -1.04 5.13
N ARG A 16 -24.53 -1.98 5.47
CA ARG A 16 -24.24 -3.42 5.40
C ARG A 16 -24.43 -4.03 4.01
N ASN A 17 -25.30 -3.44 3.21
CA ASN A 17 -25.77 -3.99 1.94
C ASN A 17 -25.27 -3.20 0.73
N GLN A 18 -24.49 -2.15 0.97
CA GLN A 18 -23.90 -1.31 -0.06
C GLN A 18 -22.45 -1.73 -0.33
N ASP A 19 -22.04 -1.61 -1.58
CA ASP A 19 -20.64 -1.73 -1.97
C ASP A 19 -19.93 -0.40 -1.79
N PHE A 20 -18.73 -0.45 -1.23
CA PHE A 20 -17.93 0.71 -0.93
C PHE A 20 -16.69 0.73 -1.82
N SER A 21 -16.33 1.92 -2.29
CA SER A 21 -15.07 2.18 -2.96
C SER A 21 -14.43 3.44 -2.37
N PHE A 22 -13.11 3.56 -2.52
CA PHE A 22 -12.40 4.72 -2.01
C PHE A 22 -12.41 5.84 -3.04
N ALA A 23 -12.73 7.04 -2.58
CA ALA A 23 -12.65 8.27 -3.35
C ALA A 23 -11.71 9.25 -2.64
N VAL A 24 -10.78 9.83 -3.40
CA VAL A 24 -9.82 10.82 -2.89
C VAL A 24 -10.14 12.20 -3.44
N THR A 25 -10.44 13.14 -2.55
CA THR A 25 -10.79 14.51 -2.92
C THR A 25 -9.56 15.23 -3.49
N GLY A 26 -9.74 15.90 -4.64
CA GLY A 26 -8.68 16.68 -5.30
C GLY A 26 -7.81 15.90 -6.28
N LEU A 27 -7.90 14.55 -6.30
CA LEU A 27 -7.16 13.73 -7.24
C LEU A 27 -8.03 13.17 -8.40
N TYR A 28 -9.36 13.32 -8.34
CA TYR A 28 -10.31 12.61 -9.22
C TYR A 28 -10.05 11.09 -9.29
N GLU A 29 -9.47 10.54 -8.21
CA GLU A 29 -9.08 9.14 -8.10
C GLU A 29 -10.15 8.34 -7.36
N ARG A 30 -10.51 7.18 -7.94
CA ARG A 30 -11.40 6.20 -7.33
C ARG A 30 -10.82 4.80 -7.53
N THR A 31 -10.88 3.96 -6.50
CA THR A 31 -10.48 2.55 -6.67
C THR A 31 -11.51 1.78 -7.49
N SER A 32 -11.02 0.97 -8.41
CA SER A 32 -11.79 -0.12 -9.07
C SER A 32 -12.07 -1.30 -8.12
N TRP A 33 -11.43 -1.29 -6.94
CA TRP A 33 -11.60 -2.28 -5.88
C TRP A 33 -12.50 -1.74 -4.77
N GLY A 34 -13.40 -2.60 -4.32
CA GLY A 34 -14.42 -2.29 -3.34
C GLY A 34 -15.16 -3.54 -2.91
N GLY A 35 -16.21 -3.35 -2.14
CA GLY A 35 -17.11 -4.41 -1.68
C GLY A 35 -17.86 -3.99 -0.44
N THR A 36 -18.56 -4.93 0.18
CA THR A 36 -19.28 -4.63 1.42
C THR A 36 -18.30 -4.34 2.56
N LEU A 37 -18.69 -3.53 3.55
CA LEU A 37 -17.85 -3.29 4.74
C LEU A 37 -17.45 -4.58 5.45
N ASN A 38 -18.31 -5.61 5.42
CA ASN A 38 -17.98 -6.91 5.98
C ASN A 38 -16.82 -7.59 5.25
N GLU A 39 -16.83 -7.57 3.92
CA GLU A 39 -15.76 -8.16 3.11
C GLU A 39 -14.47 -7.38 3.25
N MET A 40 -14.55 -6.05 3.25
CA MET A 40 -13.37 -5.20 3.40
C MET A 40 -12.75 -5.32 4.80
N ILE A 41 -13.55 -5.31 5.88
CA ILE A 41 -13.00 -5.35 7.26
C ILE A 41 -12.62 -6.77 7.69
N PHE A 42 -13.40 -7.79 7.29
CA PHE A 42 -13.24 -9.16 7.80
C PHE A 42 -12.81 -10.19 6.76
N GLY A 43 -12.69 -9.80 5.49
CA GLY A 43 -12.23 -10.66 4.40
C GLY A 43 -10.71 -10.76 4.31
N ASP A 44 -10.26 -11.40 3.23
CA ASP A 44 -8.85 -11.69 2.99
C ASP A 44 -8.13 -10.47 2.40
N SER A 45 -7.79 -9.54 3.29
CA SER A 45 -6.68 -8.59 3.18
C SER A 45 -6.92 -7.27 2.44
N VAL A 46 -7.36 -6.28 3.20
CA VAL A 46 -7.29 -4.85 2.84
C VAL A 46 -5.89 -4.24 3.04
N ALA A 47 -4.86 -5.07 3.18
CA ALA A 47 -3.48 -4.63 3.31
C ALA A 47 -3.00 -3.82 2.10
N TRP A 48 -3.61 -4.00 0.92
CA TRP A 48 -3.29 -3.22 -0.27
C TRP A 48 -3.51 -1.70 -0.06
N ILE A 49 -4.48 -1.30 0.76
CA ILE A 49 -4.73 0.11 1.12
C ILE A 49 -3.51 0.72 1.80
N VAL A 50 -2.80 -0.07 2.62
CA VAL A 50 -1.61 0.41 3.32
C VAL A 50 -0.56 0.87 2.32
N PHE A 51 -0.41 0.24 1.16
CA PHE A 51 0.51 0.69 0.11
C PHE A 51 0.14 2.06 -0.48
N LEU A 52 -1.13 2.47 -0.42
CA LEU A 52 -1.57 3.77 -0.90
C LEU A 52 -1.38 4.88 0.13
N PHE A 53 -1.48 4.57 1.42
CA PHE A 53 -1.36 5.56 2.50
C PHE A 53 0.03 5.63 3.16
N ALA A 54 0.80 4.54 3.10
CA ALA A 54 2.11 4.47 3.72
C ALA A 54 3.16 5.13 2.84
N ARG A 55 3.88 6.09 3.43
CA ARG A 55 5.01 6.73 2.77
C ARG A 55 6.15 5.72 2.63
N PRO A 56 6.60 5.42 1.40
CA PRO A 56 7.67 4.46 1.19
C PRO A 56 9.00 5.00 1.73
N ILE A 57 9.81 4.12 2.31
CA ILE A 57 11.22 4.36 2.60
C ILE A 57 12.01 3.52 1.59
N PRO A 58 12.70 4.14 0.62
CA PRO A 58 13.59 3.40 -0.28
C PRO A 58 14.55 2.53 0.53
N PRO A 59 14.66 1.23 0.22
CA PRO A 59 15.63 0.40 0.90
C PRO A 59 17.03 0.98 0.68
N PRO A 60 17.92 0.93 1.69
CA PRO A 60 19.29 1.38 1.50
C PRO A 60 19.90 0.60 0.34
N LEU A 61 20.40 1.34 -0.65
CA LEU A 61 21.12 0.76 -1.77
C LEU A 61 22.33 0.06 -1.18
N SER A 62 22.39 -1.27 -1.24
CA SER A 62 23.58 -2.02 -0.83
C SER A 62 24.75 -1.44 -1.61
N THR A 63 25.68 -0.79 -0.90
CA THR A 63 26.99 -0.42 -1.42
C THR A 63 27.65 -1.73 -1.80
N VAL A 64 27.68 -2.03 -3.09
CA VAL A 64 28.75 -2.89 -3.60
C VAL A 64 30.01 -2.15 -3.19
N SER A 65 30.85 -2.79 -2.38
CA SER A 65 32.07 -2.25 -1.81
C SER A 65 32.72 -1.31 -2.82
N GLU A 66 33.05 -0.09 -2.40
CA GLU A 66 33.97 0.73 -3.16
C GLU A 66 35.16 -0.14 -3.53
N PRO A 67 35.65 -0.09 -4.79
CA PRO A 67 36.88 -0.78 -5.12
C PRO A 67 37.94 -0.26 -4.16
N SER A 68 38.48 -1.16 -3.34
CA SER A 68 39.57 -0.88 -2.41
C SER A 68 40.66 -0.10 -3.12
N GLU A 69 41.04 1.06 -2.58
CA GLU A 69 42.17 1.90 -3.03
C GLU A 69 43.55 1.22 -2.81
N ASP A 70 43.65 -0.10 -2.91
CA ASP A 70 44.91 -0.84 -2.77
C ASP A 70 45.25 -1.55 -4.08
N SER A 71 45.78 -0.78 -5.03
CA SER A 71 46.81 -1.23 -5.97
C SER A 71 47.47 -0.04 -6.65
N HIS A 72 48.42 0.57 -5.94
CA HIS A 72 49.47 1.35 -6.57
C HIS A 72 50.39 0.42 -7.39
N GLU A 73 49.90 -0.10 -8.51
CA GLU A 73 50.79 -0.61 -9.57
C GLU A 73 51.01 0.51 -10.59
N ASN A 74 52.24 1.01 -10.60
CA ASN A 74 52.76 1.95 -11.58
C ASN A 74 52.63 1.36 -12.99
N ILE A 75 51.62 1.79 -13.74
CA ILE A 75 51.58 1.63 -15.20
C ILE A 75 51.74 3.01 -15.83
N ASN A 76 52.95 3.25 -16.34
CA ASN A 76 53.28 4.44 -17.10
C ASN A 76 53.02 4.22 -18.59
N CYS A 77 52.37 5.22 -19.21
CA CYS A 77 52.24 5.50 -20.65
C CYS A 77 51.35 4.63 -21.54
N SER A 78 50.10 5.08 -21.73
CA SER A 78 49.60 5.57 -23.04
C SER A 78 48.20 6.18 -22.86
N SER A 79 48.00 7.37 -23.43
CA SER A 79 46.82 8.23 -23.33
C SER A 79 45.51 7.55 -23.76
N ARG A 80 44.89 6.78 -22.87
CA ARG A 80 43.45 6.49 -22.95
C ARG A 80 42.74 7.56 -22.15
N LEU A 81 42.39 8.66 -22.82
CA LEU A 81 41.36 9.55 -22.29
C LEU A 81 40.16 8.65 -21.99
N GLY A 82 39.84 8.48 -20.71
CA GLY A 82 38.62 7.82 -20.31
C GLY A 82 37.42 8.46 -21.04
N PRO A 83 36.29 7.75 -21.16
CA PRO A 83 35.09 8.31 -21.77
C PRO A 83 34.83 9.71 -21.20
N ARG A 84 34.80 10.75 -22.06
CA ARG A 84 34.64 12.15 -21.62
C ARG A 84 33.41 12.35 -20.74
N ILE A 85 32.38 11.51 -20.93
CA ILE A 85 31.19 11.52 -20.08
C ILE A 85 31.55 11.23 -18.62
N LEU A 86 32.44 10.28 -18.32
CA LEU A 86 32.85 9.95 -16.95
C LEU A 86 33.69 11.05 -16.28
N THR A 87 34.15 12.04 -17.05
CA THR A 87 34.87 13.21 -16.50
C THR A 87 33.93 14.32 -16.02
N LEU A 88 32.62 14.19 -16.29
CA LEU A 88 31.62 15.13 -15.81
C LEU A 88 31.39 14.94 -14.29
N PRO A 89 31.07 16.02 -13.55
CA PRO A 89 30.64 15.91 -12.16
C PRO A 89 29.39 15.03 -11.99
N ALA A 90 29.25 14.40 -10.83
CA ALA A 90 28.14 13.50 -10.52
C ALA A 90 26.77 14.16 -10.69
N GLU A 91 26.66 15.46 -10.41
CA GLU A 91 25.45 16.26 -10.58
C GLU A 91 24.98 16.29 -12.04
N LEU A 92 25.92 16.37 -12.99
CA LEU A 92 25.61 16.32 -14.41
C LEU A 92 25.17 14.93 -14.85
N HIS A 93 25.73 13.87 -14.26
CA HIS A 93 25.23 12.52 -14.48
C HIS A 93 23.78 12.39 -13.99
N TYR A 94 23.48 12.80 -12.77
CA TYR A 94 22.10 12.79 -12.27
C TYR A 94 21.15 13.64 -13.15
N ALA A 95 21.62 14.79 -13.66
CA ALA A 95 20.85 15.60 -14.59
C ALA A 95 20.55 14.85 -15.89
N ILE A 96 21.55 14.21 -16.52
CA ILE A 96 21.37 13.36 -17.71
C ILE A 96 20.33 12.27 -17.44
N PHE A 97 20.48 11.55 -16.33
CA PHE A 97 19.56 10.48 -15.92
C PHE A 97 18.11 10.97 -15.73
N ASN A 98 17.90 12.22 -15.33
CA ASN A 98 16.55 12.78 -15.17
C ASN A 98 15.86 13.08 -16.51
N PHE A 99 16.59 13.16 -17.62
CA PHE A 99 16.02 13.36 -18.97
C PHE A 99 15.65 12.05 -19.67
N LEU A 100 16.13 10.91 -19.17
CA LEU A 100 15.91 9.60 -19.78
C LEU A 100 14.58 8.99 -19.33
N ASP A 101 13.97 8.19 -20.20
CA ASP A 101 12.91 7.29 -19.76
C ASP A 101 13.48 6.14 -18.92
N ILE A 102 12.60 5.41 -18.25
CA ILE A 102 13.03 4.40 -17.28
C ILE A 102 13.77 3.21 -17.92
N GLN A 103 13.48 2.87 -19.17
CA GLN A 103 14.18 1.81 -19.89
C GLN A 103 15.58 2.30 -20.29
N ASP A 104 15.68 3.53 -20.78
CA ASP A 104 16.97 4.16 -21.10
C ASP A 104 17.87 4.32 -19.87
N VAL A 105 17.30 4.67 -18.71
CA VAL A 105 18.02 4.68 -17.42
C VAL A 105 18.64 3.31 -17.11
N MET A 106 17.90 2.22 -17.36
CA MET A 106 18.40 0.86 -17.16
C MET A 106 19.52 0.55 -18.16
N HIS A 107 19.32 0.82 -19.45
CA HIS A 107 20.33 0.55 -20.48
C HIS A 107 21.63 1.33 -20.25
N LEU A 108 21.55 2.62 -19.93
CA LEU A 108 22.73 3.42 -19.60
C LEU A 108 23.45 2.88 -18.36
N GLY A 109 22.68 2.44 -17.35
CA GLY A 109 23.23 1.82 -16.15
C GLY A 109 24.05 0.58 -16.42
N LEU A 110 23.61 -0.24 -17.39
CA LEU A 110 24.28 -1.49 -17.74
C LEU A 110 25.60 -1.28 -18.49
N THR A 111 25.96 -0.05 -18.86
CA THR A 111 27.23 0.24 -19.55
C THR A 111 28.44 0.15 -18.63
N CYS A 112 28.31 0.49 -17.35
CA CYS A 112 29.40 0.39 -16.37
C CYS A 112 28.90 0.38 -14.91
N GLN A 113 29.73 -0.09 -13.99
CA GLN A 113 29.39 -0.19 -12.55
C GLN A 113 29.05 1.18 -11.92
N TYR A 114 29.73 2.25 -12.35
CA TYR A 114 29.46 3.61 -11.88
C TYR A 114 28.04 4.06 -12.25
N PHE A 115 27.67 3.96 -13.53
CA PHE A 115 26.32 4.32 -13.97
C PHE A 115 25.27 3.37 -13.44
N TRP A 116 25.57 2.08 -13.25
CA TRP A 116 24.64 1.16 -12.58
C TRP A 116 24.27 1.66 -11.18
N THR A 117 25.23 2.16 -10.42
CA THR A 117 24.97 2.72 -9.08
C THR A 117 23.98 3.90 -9.12
N ILE A 118 24.13 4.78 -10.11
CA ILE A 118 23.20 5.90 -10.34
C ILE A 118 21.83 5.38 -10.80
N SER A 119 21.80 4.51 -11.81
CA SER A 119 20.57 3.89 -12.34
C SER A 119 19.75 3.21 -11.26
N ARG A 120 20.38 2.46 -10.36
CA ARG A 120 19.70 1.81 -9.23
C ARG A 120 18.93 2.80 -8.38
N SER A 121 19.54 3.95 -8.05
CA SER A 121 18.88 5.01 -7.29
C SER A 121 17.71 5.62 -8.06
N VAL A 122 17.87 5.87 -9.36
CA VAL A 122 16.83 6.46 -10.21
C VAL A 122 15.67 5.48 -10.40
N ILE A 123 15.94 4.19 -10.63
CA ILE A 123 14.95 3.11 -10.76
C ILE A 123 14.19 2.92 -9.45
N THR A 124 14.90 2.87 -8.33
CA THR A 124 14.25 2.78 -7.01
C THR A 124 13.32 3.98 -6.78
N LYS A 125 13.78 5.19 -7.09
CA LYS A 125 12.94 6.41 -7.02
C LYS A 125 11.75 6.36 -7.99
N TYR A 126 11.90 5.75 -9.17
CA TYR A 126 10.80 5.53 -10.09
C TYR A 126 9.70 4.68 -9.46
N PHE A 127 10.05 3.54 -8.85
CA PHE A 127 9.07 2.67 -8.20
C PHE A 127 8.40 3.30 -6.98
N THR A 128 9.09 4.18 -6.24
CA THR A 128 8.43 4.91 -5.13
C THR A 128 7.26 5.78 -5.58
N LYS A 129 7.19 6.19 -6.86
CA LYS A 129 6.11 7.04 -7.39
C LYS A 129 4.74 6.35 -7.44
N PHE A 130 4.71 5.02 -7.33
CA PHE A 130 3.47 4.24 -7.29
C PHE A 130 2.99 4.00 -5.86
N LEU A 131 3.86 4.21 -4.86
CA LEU A 131 3.60 3.94 -3.45
C LEU A 131 3.21 5.22 -2.71
N GLY A 132 2.39 5.10 -1.66
CA GLY A 132 2.01 6.23 -0.81
C GLY A 132 1.25 7.33 -1.57
N VAL A 133 0.63 7.01 -2.70
CA VAL A 133 -0.02 7.99 -3.60
C VAL A 133 -1.18 8.76 -2.96
N TRP A 134 -1.79 8.20 -1.90
CA TRP A 134 -2.88 8.82 -1.14
C TRP A 134 -2.40 9.39 0.20
N ALA A 135 -1.11 9.28 0.51
CA ALA A 135 -0.56 9.80 1.75
C ALA A 135 -0.75 11.31 1.84
N GLY A 136 -1.58 11.73 2.80
CA GLY A 136 -1.92 13.13 3.08
C GLY A 136 -3.08 13.68 2.26
N ALA A 137 -3.72 12.86 1.42
CA ALA A 137 -4.90 13.25 0.67
C ALA A 137 -6.18 12.98 1.48
N SER A 138 -7.19 13.84 1.31
CA SER A 138 -8.51 13.65 1.94
C SER A 138 -9.25 12.50 1.30
N VAL A 139 -9.67 11.53 2.12
CA VAL A 139 -10.25 10.28 1.64
C VAL A 139 -11.62 10.00 2.26
N THR A 140 -12.52 9.47 1.45
CA THR A 140 -13.78 8.88 1.91
C THR A 140 -13.93 7.50 1.27
N CYS A 141 -14.31 6.51 2.08
CA CYS A 141 -14.75 5.21 1.57
C CYS A 141 -16.27 5.33 1.33
N THR A 142 -16.67 5.69 0.11
CA THR A 142 -18.06 6.04 -0.20
C THR A 142 -18.83 4.82 -0.65
N GLY A 143 -20.06 4.68 -0.15
CA GLY A 143 -21.01 3.71 -0.67
C GLY A 143 -21.47 4.08 -2.08
N GLU A 144 -21.53 3.10 -2.98
CA GLU A 144 -22.02 3.28 -4.34
C GLU A 144 -23.54 3.21 -4.44
N ASP A 145 -24.13 4.14 -5.20
CA ASP A 145 -25.47 4.00 -5.76
C ASP A 145 -25.33 3.37 -7.15
N ASN A 146 -25.24 2.02 -7.19
CA ASN A 146 -25.48 1.04 -8.27
C ASN A 146 -25.13 1.37 -9.75
N ARG A 147 -24.42 2.45 -10.07
CA ARG A 147 -24.26 3.01 -11.42
C ARG A 147 -22.81 3.04 -11.93
N TRP A 148 -21.89 2.29 -11.33
CA TRP A 148 -20.51 2.16 -11.81
C TRP A 148 -20.22 0.76 -12.37
N PRO A 149 -19.52 0.64 -13.51
CA PRO A 149 -19.48 -0.60 -14.26
C PRO A 149 -18.37 -1.50 -13.71
N TYR A 150 -18.68 -2.29 -12.69
CA TYR A 150 -17.88 -3.48 -12.34
C TYR A 150 -17.81 -4.53 -13.48
N ARG A 151 -18.52 -4.32 -14.60
CA ARG A 151 -18.73 -5.34 -15.64
C ARG A 151 -17.67 -5.39 -16.75
N GLU A 152 -16.72 -4.45 -16.81
CA GLU A 152 -15.74 -4.40 -17.91
C GLU A 152 -14.37 -5.01 -17.57
N PHE A 153 -14.09 -5.33 -16.31
CA PHE A 153 -12.81 -5.94 -15.91
C PHE A 153 -12.98 -7.45 -15.72
N GLY A 154 -12.09 -8.23 -16.35
CA GLY A 154 -12.00 -9.66 -16.10
C GLY A 154 -11.76 -9.92 -14.61
N LYS A 155 -12.36 -10.99 -14.06
CA LYS A 155 -12.27 -11.36 -12.64
C LYS A 155 -10.84 -11.59 -12.11
N ASP A 156 -9.83 -11.54 -12.99
CA ASP A 156 -8.52 -12.15 -12.79
C ASP A 156 -7.33 -11.18 -12.79
N GLU A 157 -7.51 -9.93 -13.21
CA GLU A 157 -6.49 -8.88 -13.13
C GLU A 157 -7.15 -7.54 -12.77
N LEU A 158 -6.72 -6.95 -11.65
CA LEU A 158 -7.28 -5.69 -11.15
C LEU A 158 -6.15 -4.67 -11.05
N GLY A 159 -6.27 -3.58 -11.81
CA GLY A 159 -5.41 -2.41 -11.63
C GLY A 159 -5.96 -1.52 -10.52
N LEU A 160 -5.13 -1.15 -9.54
CA LEU A 160 -5.41 0.02 -8.70
C LEU A 160 -5.15 1.26 -9.55
N PHE A 161 -6.21 1.79 -10.17
CA PHE A 161 -6.08 2.88 -11.13
C PHE A 161 -5.94 4.23 -10.44
N ASN A 162 -4.95 5.00 -10.89
CA ASN A 162 -4.95 6.45 -10.82
C ASN A 162 -5.37 6.98 -12.19
N PHE A 163 -6.56 7.59 -12.29
CA PHE A 163 -7.01 8.27 -13.50
C PHE A 163 -6.68 9.75 -13.41
N THR A 164 -5.49 10.15 -13.86
CA THR A 164 -5.26 11.54 -14.30
C THR A 164 -4.40 11.58 -15.56
N ASN A 165 -4.93 12.24 -16.61
CA ASN A 165 -4.21 12.63 -17.84
C ASN A 165 -3.57 11.53 -18.70
N GLY A 166 -4.22 10.36 -18.83
CA GLY A 166 -3.83 9.34 -19.83
C GLY A 166 -2.50 8.60 -19.55
N LYS A 167 -1.83 8.87 -18.42
CA LYS A 167 -0.67 8.09 -17.95
C LYS A 167 -1.07 7.24 -16.74
N LEU A 168 -1.37 5.97 -16.99
CA LEU A 168 -1.62 4.96 -15.96
C LEU A 168 -0.43 4.90 -14.97
N ARG A 169 -0.65 5.30 -13.71
CA ARG A 169 0.20 4.88 -12.58
C ARG A 169 -0.53 3.78 -11.85
N THR A 170 -0.19 2.54 -12.13
CA THR A 170 -0.95 1.37 -11.65
C THR A 170 -0.09 0.56 -10.71
N ILE A 171 -0.56 0.25 -9.50
CA ILE A 171 -0.11 -0.96 -8.81
C ILE A 171 -1.06 -2.06 -9.27
N LEU A 172 -0.51 -3.14 -9.81
CA LEU A 172 -1.32 -4.29 -10.21
C LEU A 172 -1.55 -5.14 -8.97
N ALA A 173 -2.82 -5.30 -8.62
CA ALA A 173 -3.24 -6.22 -7.58
C ALA A 173 -3.87 -7.42 -8.28
N LYS A 174 -3.08 -8.47 -8.52
CA LYS A 174 -3.64 -9.66 -9.18
C LYS A 174 -4.43 -10.48 -8.18
N ARG A 175 -5.66 -10.84 -8.52
CA ARG A 175 -6.43 -11.86 -7.84
C ARG A 175 -6.03 -13.20 -8.45
N SER A 176 -5.32 -14.07 -7.73
CA SER A 176 -5.03 -15.41 -8.25
C SER A 176 -6.35 -16.15 -8.51
N ASN A 177 -6.61 -16.53 -9.76
CA ASN A 177 -7.78 -17.33 -10.20
C ASN A 177 -7.40 -18.74 -10.65
N SER A 178 -6.28 -19.27 -10.16
CA SER A 178 -6.00 -20.68 -10.43
C SER A 178 -7.07 -21.52 -9.74
N MET A 179 -7.85 -22.27 -10.53
CA MET A 179 -8.84 -23.27 -10.05
C MET A 179 -8.22 -24.31 -9.10
N ASN A 180 -6.88 -24.37 -9.00
CA ASN A 180 -6.14 -25.27 -8.13
C ASN A 180 -5.40 -24.57 -6.98
N LEU A 181 -5.55 -23.24 -6.81
CA LEU A 181 -5.09 -22.51 -5.62
C LEU A 181 -6.31 -21.96 -4.88
N LEU A 182 -6.52 -22.46 -3.66
CA LEU A 182 -7.58 -22.08 -2.73
C LEU A 182 -7.51 -20.62 -2.22
N LYS A 183 -6.84 -19.70 -2.94
CA LYS A 183 -6.79 -18.28 -2.60
C LYS A 183 -6.70 -17.36 -3.80
N PRO A 184 -7.40 -16.22 -3.74
CA PRO A 184 -6.87 -14.97 -4.27
C PRO A 184 -5.78 -14.42 -3.33
N GLU A 185 -4.50 -14.72 -3.58
CA GLU A 185 -3.44 -13.89 -3.00
C GLU A 185 -3.37 -12.60 -3.82
N LEU A 186 -3.54 -11.45 -3.17
CA LEU A 186 -3.27 -10.14 -3.74
C LEU A 186 -1.75 -10.04 -3.96
N HIS A 187 -1.29 -10.47 -5.14
CA HIS A 187 0.06 -10.18 -5.58
C HIS A 187 0.10 -8.73 -6.04
N LEU A 188 0.57 -7.86 -5.15
CA LEU A 188 0.89 -6.48 -5.51
C LEU A 188 2.23 -6.49 -6.21
N SER A 189 2.21 -6.10 -7.47
CA SER A 189 3.39 -5.94 -8.31
C SER A 189 3.36 -4.56 -8.94
N PHE A 190 4.54 -4.01 -9.20
CA PHE A 190 4.64 -2.89 -10.10
C PHE A 190 4.30 -3.35 -11.52
N PRO A 191 3.92 -2.44 -12.43
CA PRO A 191 3.73 -2.80 -13.82
C PRO A 191 5.02 -3.40 -14.39
N ASP A 192 4.90 -4.41 -15.25
CA ASP A 192 6.02 -5.06 -15.97
C ASP A 192 6.63 -4.11 -17.01
N VAL A 193 7.22 -3.01 -16.56
CA VAL A 193 7.87 -2.00 -17.41
C VAL A 193 9.32 -2.39 -17.70
N LEU A 194 10.01 -2.89 -16.68
CA LEU A 194 11.44 -3.21 -16.73
C LEU A 194 11.73 -4.71 -16.64
N LEU A 195 10.93 -5.49 -15.92
CA LEU A 195 11.21 -6.91 -15.65
C LEU A 195 11.36 -7.71 -16.95
N ARG A 196 10.44 -7.56 -17.91
CA ARG A 196 10.54 -8.21 -19.23
C ARG A 196 11.85 -7.91 -19.93
N HIS A 197 12.23 -6.63 -19.99
CA HIS A 197 13.48 -6.20 -20.63
C HIS A 197 14.70 -6.76 -19.88
N ALA A 198 14.68 -6.75 -18.55
CA ALA A 198 15.74 -7.30 -17.72
C ALA A 198 15.91 -8.82 -17.94
N LEU A 199 14.82 -9.58 -18.02
CA LEU A 199 14.85 -11.03 -18.29
C LEU A 199 15.41 -11.36 -19.68
N GLU A 200 15.21 -10.48 -20.66
CA GLU A 200 15.83 -10.63 -21.99
C GLU A 200 17.34 -10.33 -21.93
N LEU A 201 17.74 -9.31 -21.18
CA LEU A 201 19.14 -8.89 -21.05
C LEU A 201 19.98 -9.92 -20.29
N VAL A 202 19.47 -10.49 -19.20
CA VAL A 202 20.16 -11.54 -18.42
C VAL A 202 20.45 -12.78 -19.27
N ARG A 203 19.64 -13.07 -20.29
CA ARG A 203 19.86 -14.18 -21.22
C ARG A 203 20.94 -13.87 -22.27
N LYS A 204 21.20 -12.60 -22.57
CA LYS A 204 22.05 -12.15 -23.68
C LYS A 204 23.41 -11.63 -23.23
N CYS A 205 23.52 -11.08 -22.03
CA CYS A 205 24.67 -10.29 -21.58
C CYS A 205 25.08 -10.63 -20.14
N HIS A 206 26.32 -10.32 -19.78
CA HIS A 206 26.72 -10.30 -18.38
C HIS A 206 26.09 -9.07 -17.70
N CYS A 207 25.20 -9.30 -16.74
CA CYS A 207 24.46 -8.25 -16.05
C CYS A 207 24.86 -8.18 -14.56
N PRO A 208 24.66 -7.03 -13.91
CA PRO A 208 24.78 -6.93 -12.47
C PRO A 208 23.91 -7.96 -11.75
N VAL A 209 24.45 -8.58 -10.70
CA VAL A 209 23.79 -9.66 -9.94
C VAL A 209 22.45 -9.23 -9.33
N ASP A 210 22.27 -7.94 -9.10
CA ASP A 210 21.08 -7.36 -8.50
C ASP A 210 20.09 -6.78 -9.54
N LEU A 211 20.34 -6.91 -10.84
CA LEU A 211 19.49 -6.37 -11.91
C LEU A 211 18.01 -6.72 -11.71
N LEU A 212 17.69 -8.02 -11.56
CA LEU A 212 16.30 -8.46 -11.40
C LEU A 212 15.66 -7.89 -10.13
N LYS A 213 16.41 -7.79 -9.03
CA LYS A 213 15.93 -7.21 -7.77
C LYS A 213 15.63 -5.72 -7.90
N VAL A 214 16.40 -5.01 -8.72
CA VAL A 214 16.25 -3.57 -8.97
C VAL A 214 15.11 -3.29 -9.94
N THR A 215 14.91 -4.13 -10.95
CA THR A 215 13.89 -3.95 -12.00
C THR A 215 12.53 -4.53 -11.65
N ASP A 216 12.47 -5.42 -10.67
CA ASP A 216 11.24 -6.01 -10.12
C ASP A 216 11.27 -6.03 -8.59
N PRO A 217 11.29 -4.86 -7.93
CA PRO A 217 11.30 -4.82 -6.49
C PRO A 217 9.92 -5.22 -5.94
N VAL A 218 9.91 -6.05 -4.90
CA VAL A 218 8.66 -6.33 -4.18
C VAL A 218 8.20 -5.04 -3.49
N PRO A 219 6.94 -4.58 -3.65
CA PRO A 219 6.46 -3.35 -3.01
C PRO A 219 6.70 -3.30 -1.49
N ALA A 220 6.60 -4.44 -0.80
CA ALA A 220 6.86 -4.55 0.65
C ALA A 220 8.30 -4.16 1.04
N SER A 221 9.27 -4.23 0.13
CA SER A 221 10.67 -3.87 0.41
C SER A 221 10.88 -2.37 0.69
N PHE A 222 9.91 -1.53 0.36
CA PHE A 222 9.90 -0.09 0.66
C PHE A 222 9.37 0.24 2.07
N TYR A 223 9.08 -0.78 2.88
CA TYR A 223 8.44 -0.59 4.18
C TYR A 223 9.21 -1.39 5.26
N PRO A 224 10.22 -0.78 5.89
CA PRO A 224 10.99 -1.44 6.94
C PRO A 224 10.11 -1.98 8.06
N THR A 225 10.37 -3.22 8.45
CA THR A 225 9.60 -3.97 9.46
C THR A 225 10.14 -3.80 10.87
N ASP A 226 11.36 -3.29 11.01
CA ASP A 226 12.09 -3.01 12.25
C ASP A 226 11.68 -1.68 12.90
N ARG A 227 10.93 -0.83 12.18
CA ARG A 227 10.46 0.47 12.66
C ARG A 227 9.04 0.42 13.20
N GLN A 228 8.75 1.34 14.12
CA GLN A 228 7.37 1.57 14.57
C GLN A 228 6.65 2.48 13.60
N TRP A 229 5.45 2.08 13.18
CA TRP A 229 4.61 2.85 12.27
C TRP A 229 3.36 3.38 12.97
N VAL A 230 2.89 4.52 12.50
CA VAL A 230 1.68 5.19 12.98
C VAL A 230 0.78 5.57 11.80
N LEU A 231 -0.53 5.42 11.99
CA LEU A 231 -1.54 6.02 11.13
C LEU A 231 -1.90 7.38 11.70
N ARG A 232 -1.73 8.43 10.91
CA ARG A 232 -2.02 9.80 11.29
C ARG A 232 -3.23 10.31 10.54
N ASN A 233 -4.10 11.00 11.27
CA ASN A 233 -5.12 11.88 10.73
C ASN A 233 -4.59 13.31 10.79
N LEU A 234 -4.21 13.84 9.63
CA LEU A 234 -3.61 15.15 9.47
C LEU A 234 -4.64 16.27 9.71
N THR A 235 -5.92 16.03 9.39
CA THR A 235 -7.01 16.99 9.57
C THR A 235 -7.26 17.32 11.04
N THR A 236 -7.23 16.31 11.91
CA THR A 236 -7.52 16.48 13.35
C THR A 236 -6.28 16.41 14.24
N ARG A 237 -5.09 16.22 13.64
CA ARG A 237 -3.82 15.97 14.34
C ARG A 237 -3.94 14.84 15.36
N GLN A 238 -4.53 13.73 14.92
CA GLN A 238 -4.65 12.52 15.72
C GLN A 238 -3.76 11.42 15.15
N PHE A 239 -3.26 10.54 16.00
CA PHE A 239 -2.53 9.37 15.53
C PHE A 239 -2.98 8.10 16.23
N VAL A 240 -2.71 6.96 15.59
CA VAL A 240 -2.95 5.62 16.10
C VAL A 240 -1.70 4.80 15.89
N THR A 241 -1.27 4.10 16.93
CA THR A 241 -0.07 3.25 16.88
C THR A 241 -0.39 1.84 16.39
N ALA A 242 0.55 1.22 15.67
CA ALA A 242 0.43 -0.18 15.27
C ALA A 242 0.23 -1.11 16.48
N ARG A 243 0.95 -0.83 17.59
CA ARG A 243 0.87 -1.60 18.84
C ARG A 243 -0.52 -1.61 19.47
N ALA A 244 -1.26 -0.51 19.37
CA ALA A 244 -2.60 -0.45 19.92
C ALA A 244 -3.63 -1.22 19.09
N ILE A 245 -3.44 -1.28 17.76
CA ILE A 245 -4.36 -1.98 16.85
C ILE A 245 -4.12 -3.49 16.88
N ALA A 246 -2.85 -3.89 16.87
CA ALA A 246 -2.45 -5.29 16.74
C ALA A 246 -3.03 -6.13 17.87
N LEU A 247 -3.59 -7.30 17.53
CA LEU A 247 -4.09 -8.24 18.53
C LEU A 247 -2.95 -8.85 19.36
N LYS A 248 -1.77 -8.99 18.75
CA LYS A 248 -0.55 -9.43 19.40
C LYS A 248 0.67 -8.70 18.81
N PRO A 249 1.72 -8.41 19.60
CA PRO A 249 2.91 -7.71 19.10
C PRO A 249 3.59 -8.40 17.92
N GLU A 250 3.61 -9.74 17.89
CA GLU A 250 4.22 -10.55 16.82
C GLU A 250 3.51 -10.42 15.46
N TYR A 251 2.31 -9.86 15.42
CA TYR A 251 1.57 -9.61 14.17
C TYR A 251 2.00 -8.32 13.47
N ILE A 252 2.86 -7.50 14.09
CA ILE A 252 3.31 -6.23 13.52
C ILE A 252 4.51 -6.47 12.60
N ARG A 253 4.37 -6.14 11.32
CA ARG A 253 5.43 -6.20 10.30
C ARG A 253 5.53 -4.84 9.61
N GLY A 254 6.12 -3.87 10.31
CA GLY A 254 6.15 -2.48 9.85
C GLY A 254 4.74 -1.87 9.79
N PRO A 255 4.30 -1.29 8.66
CA PRO A 255 2.95 -0.76 8.52
C PRO A 255 1.91 -1.85 8.23
N PHE A 256 2.33 -3.08 7.94
CA PHE A 256 1.45 -4.21 7.69
C PHE A 256 1.26 -5.00 8.97
N ILE A 257 0.02 -5.11 9.45
CA ILE A 257 -0.31 -5.82 10.69
C ILE A 257 -1.20 -7.00 10.35
N ASP A 258 -0.80 -8.20 10.75
CA ASP A 258 -1.56 -9.41 10.51
C ASP A 258 -2.88 -9.39 11.30
N VAL A 259 -3.90 -10.05 10.75
CA VAL A 259 -5.26 -10.15 11.30
C VAL A 259 -6.05 -8.84 11.28
N LEU A 260 -5.57 -7.80 11.94
CA LEU A 260 -6.24 -6.51 12.08
C LEU A 260 -5.20 -5.37 12.12
N GLY A 261 -5.26 -4.46 11.14
CA GLY A 261 -4.24 -3.44 10.96
C GLY A 261 -4.76 -2.07 10.51
N PHE A 262 -3.86 -1.27 9.94
CA PHE A 262 -4.20 0.08 9.50
C PHE A 262 -5.24 0.10 8.39
N GLY A 263 -5.26 -0.89 7.49
CA GLY A 263 -6.25 -0.98 6.41
C GLY A 263 -7.68 -1.07 6.96
N GLU A 264 -7.92 -1.98 7.90
CA GLU A 264 -9.22 -2.15 8.55
C GLU A 264 -9.62 -0.89 9.35
N VAL A 265 -8.65 -0.24 10.01
CA VAL A 265 -8.88 1.02 10.70
C VAL A 265 -9.27 2.12 9.73
N ILE A 266 -8.58 2.27 8.60
CA ILE A 266 -8.91 3.27 7.58
C ILE A 266 -10.35 3.08 7.12
N ILE A 267 -10.74 1.87 6.70
CA ILE A 267 -12.10 1.59 6.23
C ILE A 267 -13.14 1.92 7.31
N ALA A 268 -12.95 1.39 8.52
CA ALA A 268 -13.90 1.58 9.61
C ALA A 268 -14.03 3.04 10.06
N GLN A 269 -13.01 3.87 9.83
CA GLN A 269 -13.03 5.28 10.18
C GLN A 269 -13.46 6.19 9.03
N THR A 270 -13.29 5.79 7.76
CA THR A 270 -13.55 6.67 6.61
C THR A 270 -14.80 6.31 5.80
N PHE A 271 -15.50 5.23 6.14
CA PHE A 271 -16.71 4.85 5.41
C PHE A 271 -17.81 5.91 5.49
N TYR A 272 -18.57 6.05 4.43
CA TYR A 272 -19.74 6.91 4.35
C TYR A 272 -20.78 6.22 3.47
N ALA A 273 -21.83 5.70 4.09
CA ALA A 273 -22.96 5.09 3.37
C ALA A 273 -23.73 6.20 2.65
N THR A 274 -24.04 5.95 1.38
CA THR A 274 -24.81 6.90 0.58
C THR A 274 -26.29 6.57 0.75
N HIS A 275 -27.03 7.52 1.28
CA HIS A 275 -28.49 7.44 1.43
C HIS A 275 -29.17 8.21 0.27
N ASP A 276 -30.50 8.20 0.25
CA ASP A 276 -31.35 8.81 -0.79
C ASP A 276 -30.76 10.10 -1.39
N VAL A 277 -30.73 10.19 -2.72
CA VAL A 277 -30.17 11.33 -3.47
C VAL A 277 -30.87 12.65 -3.11
N HIS A 278 -32.15 12.60 -2.71
CA HIS A 278 -32.92 13.76 -2.28
C HIS A 278 -32.62 14.18 -0.82
N TYR A 279 -32.11 13.27 0.02
CA TYR A 279 -31.79 13.52 1.42
C TYR A 279 -30.48 12.83 1.85
N PRO A 280 -29.34 13.19 1.24
CA PRO A 280 -28.07 12.48 1.45
C PRO A 280 -27.51 12.60 2.88
N GLU A 281 -28.04 13.55 3.66
CA GLU A 281 -27.65 13.78 5.05
C GLU A 281 -28.44 12.94 6.06
N TYR A 282 -29.55 12.32 5.64
CA TYR A 282 -30.45 11.59 6.53
C TYR A 282 -30.41 10.08 6.28
N CYS A 283 -30.11 9.32 7.34
CA CYS A 283 -30.11 7.88 7.34
C CYS A 283 -31.44 7.38 7.93
N PHE A 284 -32.39 6.98 7.07
CA PHE A 284 -33.72 6.51 7.48
C PHE A 284 -33.70 5.18 8.23
N ASP A 285 -32.62 4.40 8.11
CA ASP A 285 -32.41 3.11 8.75
C ASP A 285 -31.44 3.20 9.96
N LEU A 286 -31.18 4.42 10.47
CA LEU A 286 -30.34 4.62 11.64
C LEU A 286 -31.05 4.14 12.91
N GLN A 287 -30.60 3.03 13.45
CA GLN A 287 -31.07 2.49 14.71
C GLN A 287 -30.14 2.90 15.86
N LYS A 288 -30.64 2.84 17.10
CA LYS A 288 -29.83 3.16 18.29
C LYS A 288 -28.60 2.25 18.35
N GLY A 289 -27.43 2.86 18.21
CA GLY A 289 -26.14 2.15 18.27
C GLY A 289 -25.52 1.81 16.91
N THR A 290 -26.26 1.96 15.80
CA THR A 290 -25.71 1.76 14.46
C THR A 290 -25.07 3.03 13.89
N ARG A 291 -24.33 2.88 12.79
CA ARG A 291 -23.57 3.94 12.12
C ARG A 291 -23.74 3.85 10.59
N CYS A 292 -23.95 5.00 9.98
CA CYS A 292 -23.91 5.21 8.52
C CYS A 292 -22.59 5.84 8.05
N LYS A 293 -21.78 6.42 8.94
CA LYS A 293 -20.48 6.99 8.60
C LYS A 293 -19.43 6.79 9.68
N GLY A 294 -18.18 6.70 9.24
CA GLY A 294 -16.99 6.77 10.06
C GLY A 294 -16.66 8.21 10.45
N VAL A 295 -15.88 8.37 11.53
CA VAL A 295 -15.57 9.70 12.10
C VAL A 295 -14.48 10.44 11.32
N TRP A 296 -13.76 9.73 10.46
CA TRP A 296 -12.72 10.28 9.60
C TRP A 296 -13.09 10.29 8.11
N ALA A 297 -14.38 10.15 7.77
CA ALA A 297 -14.84 10.35 6.41
C ALA A 297 -14.47 11.76 5.92
N GLY A 298 -13.74 11.85 4.80
CA GLY A 298 -13.26 13.10 4.21
C GLY A 298 -11.99 13.67 4.84
N HIS A 299 -11.37 12.99 5.80
CA HIS A 299 -10.13 13.46 6.42
C HIS A 299 -8.88 13.07 5.62
N ALA A 300 -7.82 13.85 5.77
CA ALA A 300 -6.51 13.56 5.22
C ALA A 300 -5.71 12.62 6.12
N LEU A 301 -5.28 11.47 5.57
CA LEU A 301 -4.59 10.42 6.33
C LEU A 301 -3.22 10.09 5.71
N ASP A 302 -2.24 9.72 6.54
CA ASP A 302 -1.04 9.04 6.08
C ASP A 302 -0.53 8.00 7.09
N ILE A 303 0.29 7.06 6.61
CA ILE A 303 1.00 6.10 7.46
C ILE A 303 2.48 6.38 7.35
N VAL A 304 3.13 6.62 8.49
CA VAL A 304 4.55 6.98 8.54
C VAL A 304 5.28 6.25 9.66
N PRO A 305 6.60 6.07 9.53
CA PRO A 305 7.45 5.69 10.65
C PRO A 305 7.43 6.76 11.74
N LEU A 306 7.33 6.33 13.00
CA LEU A 306 7.26 7.22 14.16
C LEU A 306 8.51 8.10 14.32
N ASP A 307 9.68 7.60 13.93
CA ASP A 307 10.97 8.30 13.94
C ASP A 307 11.09 9.35 12.83
N SER A 308 10.38 9.18 11.71
CA SER A 308 10.47 10.07 10.55
C SER A 308 9.66 11.37 10.68
N ALA A 309 8.69 11.42 11.60
CA ALA A 309 7.83 12.57 11.79
C ALA A 309 7.46 12.71 13.27
N PRO A 310 8.24 13.46 14.06
CA PRO A 310 8.03 13.56 15.50
C PRO A 310 6.64 14.10 15.78
N ILE A 311 5.92 13.34 16.59
CA ILE A 311 4.62 13.68 17.15
C ILE A 311 4.90 14.67 18.27
N ASP A 312 4.80 15.97 17.98
CA ASP A 312 4.93 17.03 18.97
C ASP A 312 3.70 17.08 19.93
N GLY A 313 3.73 18.00 20.89
CA GLY A 313 2.65 18.16 21.86
C GLY A 313 1.29 18.59 21.29
N LEU A 314 1.20 18.88 19.98
CA LEU A 314 -0.07 19.24 19.31
C LEU A 314 -0.84 18.02 18.80
N TRP A 315 -0.19 16.86 18.74
CA TRP A 315 -0.81 15.62 18.30
C TRP A 315 -1.48 14.90 19.46
N ARG A 316 -2.66 14.33 19.18
CA ARG A 316 -3.43 13.56 20.16
C ARG A 316 -3.42 12.08 19.83
N ASP A 317 -3.03 11.26 20.80
CA ASP A 317 -3.20 9.81 20.67
C ASP A 317 -4.70 9.45 20.67
N ALA A 318 -5.17 8.89 19.56
CA ALA A 318 -6.54 8.44 19.38
C ALA A 318 -6.67 6.91 19.44
N SER A 319 -5.58 6.19 19.71
CA SER A 319 -5.48 4.73 19.68
C SER A 319 -6.61 4.06 20.44
N ASP A 320 -6.79 4.40 21.71
CA ASP A 320 -7.85 3.87 22.56
C ASP A 320 -9.27 4.05 22.00
N LYS A 321 -9.55 5.22 21.43
CA LYS A 321 -10.88 5.53 20.87
C LYS A 321 -11.13 4.72 19.60
N VAL A 322 -10.11 4.60 18.77
CA VAL A 322 -10.17 3.84 17.51
C VAL A 322 -10.28 2.35 17.80
N VAL A 323 -9.45 1.79 18.67
CA VAL A 323 -9.47 0.37 19.06
C VAL A 323 -10.82 -0.01 19.67
N ARG A 324 -11.38 0.81 20.57
CA ARG A 324 -12.73 0.57 21.11
C ARG A 324 -13.80 0.53 20.03
N ARG A 325 -13.67 1.35 18.98
CA ARG A 325 -14.61 1.35 17.85
C ARG A 325 -14.50 0.07 17.03
N ILE A 326 -13.27 -0.34 16.71
CA ILE A 326 -13.02 -1.58 15.99
C ILE A 326 -13.49 -2.80 16.79
N ALA A 327 -13.25 -2.82 18.10
CA ALA A 327 -13.75 -3.86 18.99
C ALA A 327 -15.27 -3.99 18.91
N ARG A 328 -16.01 -2.87 18.96
CA ARG A 328 -17.48 -2.90 18.81
C ARG A 328 -17.95 -3.43 17.45
N ILE A 329 -17.23 -3.11 16.37
CA ILE A 329 -17.49 -3.67 15.03
C ILE A 329 -17.29 -5.18 15.03
N CYS A 330 -16.20 -5.67 15.62
CA CYS A 330 -15.89 -7.09 15.71
C CYS A 330 -16.86 -7.85 16.63
N GLU A 331 -17.19 -7.30 17.80
CA GLU A 331 -18.15 -7.86 18.76
C GLU A 331 -19.55 -7.99 18.14
N ALA A 332 -19.99 -6.97 17.41
CA ALA A 332 -21.25 -7.02 16.65
C ALA A 332 -21.29 -8.20 15.66
N LYS A 333 -20.15 -8.51 15.03
CA LYS A 333 -20.05 -9.58 14.04
C LYS A 333 -19.88 -10.98 14.65
N PHE A 334 -19.04 -11.11 15.66
CA PHE A 334 -18.52 -12.39 16.15
C PHE A 334 -18.87 -12.72 17.61
N GLY A 335 -19.47 -11.78 18.34
CA GLY A 335 -19.73 -11.89 19.78
C GLY A 335 -18.51 -11.56 20.65
N GLU A 336 -18.56 -11.91 21.92
CA GLU A 336 -17.53 -11.55 22.92
C GLU A 336 -16.15 -12.15 22.60
N GLU A 337 -16.12 -13.37 22.03
CA GLU A 337 -14.90 -14.09 21.62
C GLU A 337 -14.39 -13.67 20.21
N TRP A 338 -14.60 -12.41 19.83
CA TRP A 338 -14.27 -11.96 18.48
C TRP A 338 -12.77 -12.04 18.19
N ARG A 339 -11.91 -11.86 19.19
CA ARG A 339 -10.45 -11.91 19.04
C ARG A 339 -9.99 -13.30 18.63
N GLU A 340 -10.45 -14.32 19.36
CA GLU A 340 -10.15 -15.73 19.12
C GLU A 340 -10.72 -16.17 17.77
N LYS A 341 -11.94 -15.72 17.43
CA LYS A 341 -12.57 -16.02 16.14
C LYS A 341 -11.82 -15.41 14.97
N LEU A 342 -11.36 -14.16 15.07
CA LEU A 342 -10.54 -13.52 14.04
C LEU A 342 -9.20 -14.23 13.87
N ILE A 343 -8.50 -14.50 14.97
CA ILE A 343 -7.22 -15.21 14.96
C ILE A 343 -7.41 -16.60 14.33
N SER A 344 -8.38 -17.38 14.81
CA SER A 344 -8.65 -18.74 14.33
C SER A 344 -9.06 -18.77 12.86
N ARG A 345 -9.75 -17.73 12.38
CA ARG A 345 -10.15 -17.63 10.97
C ARG A 345 -8.94 -17.38 10.07
N LYS A 346 -8.03 -16.49 10.45
CA LYS A 346 -6.77 -16.24 9.72
C LYS A 346 -5.73 -17.36 9.90
N SER A 347 -5.72 -18.07 11.04
CA SER A 347 -4.89 -19.26 11.26
C SER A 347 -5.37 -20.46 10.45
N ARG A 348 -6.68 -20.72 10.37
CA ARG A 348 -7.25 -21.76 9.49
C ARG A 348 -7.00 -21.46 8.02
N ALA A 349 -7.16 -20.20 7.62
CA ALA A 349 -6.75 -19.75 6.29
C ALA A 349 -5.25 -20.00 6.06
N SER A 350 -4.41 -20.03 7.11
CA SER A 350 -2.96 -20.27 7.04
C SER A 350 -2.52 -21.73 7.12
N LEU A 351 -3.24 -22.59 7.81
CA LEU A 351 -2.97 -24.04 7.94
C LEU A 351 -3.43 -24.83 6.69
N MET A 352 -4.50 -24.41 6.03
CA MET A 352 -4.91 -24.98 4.72
C MET A 352 -3.98 -24.59 3.56
N LYS A 353 -2.85 -23.93 3.83
CA LYS A 353 -1.83 -23.51 2.85
C LYS A 353 -0.65 -24.48 2.72
N GLY A 354 -0.52 -25.44 3.65
CA GLY A 354 0.68 -26.27 3.83
C GLY A 354 0.53 -27.74 3.44
N THR A 355 -0.56 -28.10 2.78
CA THR A 355 -0.88 -29.42 2.18
C THR A 355 -1.34 -29.18 0.77
#